data_AF-A0A6C8F8B3-F1
#
_entry.id   AF-A0A6C8F8B3-F1
#
_cell.length_a   1.000
_cell.length_b   1.000
_cell.length_c   1.000
_cell.angle_alpha   90.00
_cell.angle_beta   90.00
_cell.angle_gamma   90.00
#
_symmetry.space_group_name_H-M   'P 1'
#
loop_
_entity.id
_entity.type
_entity.pdbx_description
1 polymer ?
#
loop_
_entity_poly.entity_id
_entity_poly.type
_entity_poly.pdbx_seq_one_letter_code
_entity_poly.pdbx_strand_id
1 'polypeptide(L)' 'MIEVAEAHSMTVRSSVTQNLQMLCCGYNAGPSKVNAARMKGTIIIDEESFVHFIETGEIPDA' A
#
# COMPACT_ATOMS: atom_id res chain seq x y z
N MET A 1 3.87 6.42 8.76
CA MET A 1 3.23 5.19 8.26
C MET A 1 4.04 3.91 8.51
N ILE A 2 5.38 3.87 8.41
CA ILE A 2 6.15 2.64 8.65
C ILE A 2 5.90 2.06 10.04
N GLU A 3 6.01 2.88 11.08
CA GLU A 3 5.79 2.46 12.48
C GLU A 3 4.37 1.93 12.72
N VAL A 4 3.36 2.56 12.10
CA VAL A 4 1.96 2.10 12.18
C VAL A 4 1.78 0.74 11.52
N ALA A 5 2.34 0.56 10.32
CA ALA A 5 2.31 -0.72 9.62
C ALA A 5 2.98 -1.83 10.45
N GLU A 6 4.15 -1.56 11.03
CA GLU A 6 4.88 -2.52 11.87
C GLU A 6 4.12 -2.84 13.16
N ALA A 7 3.51 -1.86 13.81
CA ALA A 7 2.67 -2.05 15.00
C ALA A 7 1.44 -2.94 14.73
N HIS A 8 0.91 -2.90 13.50
CA HIS A 8 -0.21 -3.72 13.04
C HIS A 8 0.25 -5.03 12.36
N SER A 9 1.45 -5.52 12.67
CA SER A 9 2.02 -6.78 12.15
C SER A 9 2.15 -6.85 10.63
N MET A 10 2.25 -5.70 9.96
CA MET A 10 2.49 -5.63 8.52
C MET A 10 3.99 -5.60 8.24
N THR A 11 4.36 -6.13 7.08
CA THR A 11 5.75 -6.12 6.64
C THR A 11 5.99 -5.04 5.60
N VAL A 12 6.80 -4.03 5.94
CA VAL A 12 7.15 -2.95 5.02
C VAL A 12 8.29 -3.37 4.09
N ARG A 13 8.16 -3.06 2.79
CA ARG A 13 9.17 -3.35 1.76
C ARG A 13 9.56 -2.06 1.04
N SER A 14 10.84 -1.92 0.71
CA SER A 14 11.37 -0.76 -0.01
C SER A 14 11.12 -0.80 -1.53
N SER A 15 10.73 -1.96 -2.06
CA SER A 15 10.49 -2.22 -3.49
C SER A 15 9.17 -2.93 -3.74
N VAL A 16 8.63 -2.74 -4.96
CA VAL A 16 7.43 -3.46 -5.43
C VAL A 16 7.83 -4.89 -5.77
N THR A 17 7.71 -5.81 -4.81
CA THR A 17 8.05 -7.23 -4.97
C THR A 17 6.90 -8.02 -5.63
N GLN A 18 7.06 -9.32 -5.89
CA GLN A 18 6.01 -10.15 -6.50
C GLN A 18 4.83 -10.40 -5.54
N ASN A 19 5.09 -10.42 -4.24
CA ASN A 19 4.08 -10.70 -3.21
C ASN A 19 3.69 -9.45 -2.44
N LEU A 20 3.74 -8.26 -3.07
CA LEU A 20 3.29 -7.03 -2.44
C LEU A 20 1.76 -6.95 -2.54
N GLN A 21 1.07 -6.99 -1.40
CA GLN A 21 -0.39 -6.91 -1.34
C GLN A 21 -0.89 -5.50 -1.60
N MET A 22 -0.21 -4.50 -1.03
CA MET A 22 -0.66 -3.12 -1.01
C MET A 22 0.50 -2.16 -1.23
N LEU A 23 0.31 -1.19 -2.13
CA LEU A 23 1.17 -0.04 -2.32
C LEU A 23 0.44 1.18 -1.77
N CYS A 24 0.83 1.64 -0.59
CA CYS A 24 0.40 2.93 -0.06
C CYS A 24 1.24 4.04 -0.70
N CYS A 25 0.62 4.90 -1.50
CA CYS A 25 1.29 6.00 -2.17
C CYS A 25 0.38 7.22 -2.37
N GLY A 26 0.94 8.41 -2.16
CA GLY A 26 0.31 9.68 -2.52
C GLY A 26 0.71 10.18 -3.92
N TYR A 27 0.33 11.43 -4.22
CA TYR A 27 0.55 12.12 -5.50
C TYR A 27 2.01 12.08 -6.03
N ASN A 28 3.00 11.99 -5.14
CA ASN A 28 4.42 11.99 -5.49
C ASN A 28 4.97 10.60 -5.91
N ALA A 29 4.15 9.56 -5.99
CA ALA A 29 4.64 8.25 -6.40
C ALA A 29 5.02 8.22 -7.89
N GLY A 30 6.30 7.94 -8.13
CA GLY A 30 6.83 7.84 -9.47
C GLY A 30 6.08 6.78 -10.31
N PRO A 31 5.82 7.07 -11.60
CA PRO A 31 4.97 6.24 -12.46
C PRO A 31 5.45 4.78 -12.57
N SER A 32 6.76 4.53 -12.49
CA SER A 32 7.33 3.18 -12.54
C SER A 32 6.83 2.28 -11.40
N LYS A 33 6.69 2.79 -10.18
CA LYS A 33 6.23 2.00 -9.02
C LYS A 33 4.74 1.71 -9.11
N VAL A 34 3.95 2.71 -9.50
CA VAL A 34 2.50 2.58 -9.71
C VAL A 34 2.21 1.56 -10.81
N ASN A 35 2.89 1.67 -11.96
CA ASN A 35 2.71 0.72 -13.07
C ASN A 35 3.12 -0.70 -12.67
N ALA A 36 4.25 -0.87 -11.98
CA ALA A 36 4.67 -2.19 -11.50
C ALA A 36 3.67 -2.81 -10.52
N ALA A 37 3.06 -2.00 -9.63
CA ALA A 37 2.02 -2.47 -8.70
C ALA A 37 0.75 -2.88 -9.45
N ARG A 38 0.27 -2.05 -10.39
CA ARG A 38 -0.90 -2.36 -11.23
C ARG A 38 -0.72 -3.67 -12.01
N MET A 39 0.46 -3.86 -12.63
CA MET A 39 0.76 -5.08 -13.38
C MET A 39 0.74 -6.35 -12.52
N LYS A 40 0.96 -6.23 -11.21
CA LYS A 40 0.99 -7.35 -10.27
C LYS A 40 -0.32 -7.55 -9.52
N GLY A 41 -1.35 -6.74 -9.81
CA GLY A 41 -2.62 -6.77 -9.06
C GLY A 41 -2.47 -6.30 -7.61
N THR A 42 -1.42 -5.54 -7.29
CA THR A 42 -1.24 -4.92 -5.98
C THR A 42 -2.29 -3.84 -5.79
N ILE A 43 -2.95 -3.82 -4.63
CA ILE A 43 -3.92 -2.77 -4.26
C ILE A 43 -3.16 -1.45 -4.11
N ILE A 44 -3.61 -0.40 -4.80
CA ILE A 44 -3.01 0.93 -4.71
C ILE A 44 -3.93 1.80 -3.87
N ILE A 45 -3.40 2.35 -2.79
CA ILE A 45 -4.17 3.14 -1.84
C ILE A 45 -3.39 4.40 -1.47
N ASP A 46 -4.08 5.42 -0.99
CA ASP A 46 -3.47 6.60 -0.39
C ASP A 46 -3.35 6.48 1.13
N GLU A 47 -2.82 7.52 1.75
CA GLU A 47 -2.59 7.58 3.20
C GLU A 47 -3.90 7.53 3.99
N GLU A 48 -4.94 8.24 3.55
CA GLU A 48 -6.25 8.26 4.21
C GLU A 48 -6.90 6.87 4.20
N SER A 49 -6.90 6.22 3.04
CA SER A 49 -7.40 4.85 2.88
C SER A 49 -6.60 3.83 3.69
N PHE A 50 -5.28 4.04 3.85
CA PHE A 50 -4.44 3.18 4.68
C PHE A 50 -4.83 3.28 6.16
N VAL A 51 -5.05 4.50 6.66
CA VAL A 51 -5.50 4.72 8.03
C VAL A 51 -6.87 4.09 8.25
N HIS A 52 -7.81 4.30 7.33
CA HIS A 52 -9.15 3.69 7.40
C HIS A 52 -9.07 2.15 7.45
N PHE A 53 -8.23 1.53 6.63
CA PHE A 53 -7.99 0.09 6.65
C PHE A 53 -7.42 -0.39 7.98
N ILE A 54 -6.46 0.34 8.56
CA ILE A 54 -5.86 0.01 9.86
C ILE A 54 -6.91 0.07 10.99
N GLU A 55 -7.82 1.04 10.95
CA GLU A 55 -8.82 1.27 11.98
C GLU A 55 -10.03 0.33 11.87
N THR A 56 -10.47 0.02 10.65
CA THR A 56 -11.74 -0.68 10.40
C THR A 56 -11.58 -2.10 9.86
N GLY A 57 -10.43 -2.41 9.25
CA GLY A 57 -10.20 -3.64 8.49
C GLY A 57 -10.85 -3.65 7.10
N GLU A 58 -11.50 -2.56 6.68
CA GLU A 58 -12.09 -2.44 5.35
C GLU A 58 -10.99 -2.23 4.29
N ILE A 59 -11.02 -3.04 3.23
CA ILE A 59 -10.11 -2.87 2.10
C ILE A 59 -10.73 -1.82 1.16
N PRO A 60 -9.98 -0.79 0.74
CA PRO A 60 -10.47 0.20 -0.21
C PRO A 60 -10.88 -0.47 -1.53
N ASP A 61 -12.08 -0.17 -2.01
CA ASP A 61 -12.56 -0.66 -3.30
C ASP A 61 -11.65 -0.12 -4.43
N ALA A 62 -11.30 -1.00 -5.37
CA ALA A 62 -10.33 -0.77 -6.43
C ALA A 62 -10.82 0.15 -7.56
#